data_AF-A0A6C0BV73-F1
#
_entry.id   AF-A0A6C0BV73-F1
#
_cell.length_a   1.000
_cell.length_b   1.000
_cell.length_c   1.000
_cell.angle_alpha   90.00
_cell.angle_beta   90.00
_cell.angle_gamma   90.00
#
_symmetry.space_group_name_H-M   'P 1'
#
loop_
_entity.id
_entity.type
_entity.pdbx_description
1 polymer ?
#
loop_
_entity_poly.entity_id
_entity_poly.type
_entity_poly.pdbx_seq_one_letter_code
_entity_poly.pdbx_strand_id
1 'polypeptide(L)'
;MFKSDKEIMMYFHTSLRNIGLMTSIALAMQAYSMRTTDNKRSISIHFGYLIFLALAIYINVLFIEDLKNSKDAFKSVLENRWINIPYLTITLLIIMLMLGSFNFLKNIFKLMK
;
A
#
# COMPACT_ATOMS: atom_id res chain seq x y z
N MET A 1 3.24 -24.24 -5.44
CA MET A 1 3.06 -25.09 -4.25
C MET A 1 4.31 -24.91 -3.38
N PHE A 2 4.18 -24.31 -2.20
CA PHE A 2 5.30 -24.07 -1.28
C PHE A 2 5.86 -25.40 -0.77
N LYS A 3 7.19 -25.54 -0.75
CA LYS A 3 7.87 -26.78 -0.39
C LYS A 3 8.30 -26.82 1.09
N SER A 4 8.33 -25.69 1.78
CA SER A 4 8.67 -25.62 3.22
C SER A 4 8.11 -24.37 3.92
N ASP A 5 7.96 -24.44 5.24
CA ASP A 5 7.60 -23.28 6.09
C ASP A 5 8.52 -22.07 5.88
N LYS A 6 9.80 -22.32 5.56
CA LYS A 6 10.77 -21.26 5.26
C LYS A 6 10.38 -20.47 4.00
N GLU A 7 9.88 -21.14 2.97
CA GLU A 7 9.45 -20.47 1.73
C GLU A 7 8.19 -19.63 1.95
N ILE A 8 7.26 -20.13 2.77
CA ILE A 8 6.07 -19.42 3.21
C ILE A 8 6.44 -18.15 3.98
N MET A 9 7.37 -18.26 4.94
CA MET A 9 7.85 -17.13 5.73
C MET A 9 8.58 -16.10 4.87
N MET A 10 9.41 -16.56 3.94
CA MET A 10 10.10 -15.68 2.99
C MET A 10 9.10 -14.95 2.08
N TYR A 11 8.06 -15.64 1.59
CA TYR A 11 6.99 -15.01 0.81
C TYR A 11 6.25 -13.95 1.62
N PHE A 12 5.92 -14.25 2.87
CA PHE A 12 5.28 -13.31 3.80
C PHE A 12 6.11 -12.03 3.97
N HIS A 13 7.40 -12.16 4.30
CA HIS A 13 8.29 -11.02 4.48
C HIS A 13 8.51 -10.22 3.20
N THR A 14 8.67 -10.89 2.05
CA THR A 14 8.84 -10.23 0.75
C THR A 14 7.58 -9.44 0.37
N SER A 15 6.40 -10.01 0.59
CA SER A 15 5.12 -9.35 0.32
C SER A 15 4.95 -8.09 1.18
N LEU A 16 5.22 -8.19 2.49
CA LEU A 16 5.20 -7.02 3.37
C LEU A 16 6.23 -5.96 2.99
N ARG A 17 7.45 -6.37 2.61
CA ARG A 17 8.49 -5.45 2.15
C ARG A 17 8.05 -4.70 0.89
N ASN A 18 7.42 -5.39 -0.06
CA ASN A 18 6.93 -4.77 -1.29
C ASN A 18 5.84 -3.74 -1.00
N ILE A 19 4.90 -4.06 -0.11
CA ILE A 19 3.87 -3.12 0.35
C ILE A 19 4.54 -1.90 1.00
N GLY A 20 5.51 -2.12 1.89
CA GLY A 20 6.27 -1.04 2.55
C GLY A 20 7.05 -0.17 1.57
N LEU A 21 7.69 -0.76 0.56
CA LEU A 21 8.41 -0.05 -0.49
C LEU A 21 7.49 0.87 -1.28
N MET A 22 6.35 0.35 -1.77
CA MET A 22 5.37 1.14 -2.52
C MET A 22 4.79 2.27 -1.66
N THR A 23 4.52 2.01 -0.39
CA THR A 23 4.05 3.02 0.57
C THR A 23 5.10 4.11 0.80
N SER A 24 6.38 3.74 0.90
CA SER A 24 7.48 4.68 1.12
C SER A 24 7.69 5.60 -0.07
N ILE A 25 7.62 5.04 -1.29
CA ILE A 25 7.67 5.81 -2.54
C ILE A 25 6.48 6.77 -2.61
N ALA A 26 5.27 6.28 -2.30
CA ALA A 26 4.07 7.10 -2.26
C ALA A 26 4.26 8.31 -1.31
N LEU A 27 4.67 8.07 -0.07
CA LEU A 27 4.90 9.12 0.93
C LEU A 27 5.98 10.12 0.49
N ALA A 28 7.07 9.66 -0.12
CA ALA A 28 8.11 10.53 -0.67
C ALA A 28 7.56 11.44 -1.78
N MET A 29 6.72 10.90 -2.67
CA MET A 29 6.05 11.68 -3.71
C MET A 29 5.09 12.72 -3.10
N GLN A 30 4.31 12.35 -2.10
CA GLN A 30 3.42 13.30 -1.40
C GLN A 30 4.21 14.45 -0.77
N ALA A 31 5.30 14.15 -0.05
CA ALA A 31 6.15 15.17 0.56
C ALA A 31 6.80 16.07 -0.50
N TYR A 32 7.22 15.52 -1.63
CA TYR A 32 7.81 16.27 -2.73
C TYR A 32 6.77 17.15 -3.45
N SER A 33 5.55 16.65 -3.63
CA SER A 33 4.42 17.42 -4.17
C SER A 33 4.13 18.66 -3.32
N MET A 34 4.12 18.52 -1.98
CA MET A 34 3.89 19.64 -1.05
C MET A 34 4.98 20.72 -1.08
N ARG A 35 6.22 20.37 -1.45
CA ARG A 35 7.34 21.31 -1.55
C ARG A 35 7.44 22.01 -2.91
N THR A 36 6.72 21.52 -3.91
CA THR A 36 6.77 22.07 -5.26
C THR A 36 5.94 23.34 -5.35
N THR A 37 6.54 24.45 -5.81
CA THR A 37 5.87 25.75 -5.98
C THR A 37 4.98 25.82 -7.22
N ASP A 38 5.28 25.04 -8.25
CA ASP A 38 4.44 24.89 -9.42
C ASP A 38 3.23 23.99 -9.11
N ASN A 39 2.04 24.60 -9.11
CA ASN A 39 0.78 23.95 -8.84
C ASN A 39 0.47 22.77 -9.79
N LYS A 40 0.75 22.88 -11.08
CA LYS A 40 0.48 21.81 -12.06
C LYS A 40 1.40 20.62 -11.80
N ARG A 41 2.67 20.89 -11.56
CA ARG A 41 3.67 19.86 -11.22
C ARG A 41 3.36 19.20 -9.87
N SER A 42 2.98 19.99 -8.87
CA SER A 42 2.55 19.50 -7.55
C SER A 42 1.40 18.50 -7.68
N ILE A 43 0.36 18.83 -8.45
CA ILE A 43 -0.77 17.93 -8.73
C ILE A 43 -0.30 16.64 -9.42
N SER A 44 0.53 16.75 -10.46
CA SER A 44 1.01 15.57 -11.19
C SER A 44 1.79 14.61 -10.28
N ILE A 45 2.60 15.13 -9.37
CA ILE A 45 3.36 14.32 -8.40
C ILE A 45 2.41 13.72 -7.37
N HIS A 46 1.43 14.47 -6.87
CA HIS A 46 0.42 13.96 -5.94
C HIS A 46 -0.42 12.84 -6.55
N PHE A 47 -0.73 12.95 -7.85
CA PHE A 47 -1.39 11.88 -8.59
C PHE A 47 -0.53 10.61 -8.63
N GLY A 48 0.79 10.74 -8.81
CA GLY A 48 1.72 9.62 -8.69
C GLY A 48 1.70 8.97 -7.31
N TYR A 49 1.64 9.76 -6.22
CA TYR A 49 1.41 9.25 -4.87
C TYR A 49 0.15 8.36 -4.78
N LEU A 50 -0.97 8.80 -5.36
CA LEU A 50 -2.21 8.02 -5.37
C LEU A 50 -2.07 6.69 -6.13
N ILE A 51 -1.34 6.69 -7.26
CA ILE A 51 -1.06 5.47 -8.04
C ILE A 51 -0.24 4.48 -7.20
N PHE A 52 0.87 4.92 -6.60
CA PHE A 52 1.72 4.02 -5.80
C PHE A 52 0.99 3.50 -4.56
N LEU A 53 0.12 4.31 -3.96
CA LEU A 53 -0.70 3.87 -2.84
C LEU A 53 -1.76 2.85 -3.27
N ALA A 54 -2.39 3.03 -4.43
CA ALA A 54 -3.31 2.05 -5.01
C ALA A 54 -2.59 0.73 -5.33
N LEU A 55 -1.36 0.78 -5.84
CA LEU A 55 -0.53 -0.42 -6.06
C LEU A 55 -0.20 -1.13 -4.74
N ALA A 56 0.14 -0.38 -3.67
CA ALA A 56 0.40 -0.96 -2.36
C ALA A 56 -0.85 -1.70 -1.82
N ILE A 57 -2.03 -1.11 -1.99
CA ILE A 57 -3.31 -1.75 -1.63
C ILE A 57 -3.54 -3.00 -2.46
N TYR A 58 -3.38 -2.92 -3.78
CA TYR A 58 -3.58 -4.04 -4.70
C TYR A 58 -2.70 -5.24 -4.36
N ILE A 59 -1.39 -5.02 -4.13
CA ILE A 59 -0.45 -6.07 -3.72
C ILE A 59 -0.88 -6.68 -2.39
N ASN A 60 -1.35 -5.87 -1.44
CA ASN A 60 -1.79 -6.37 -0.14
C ASN A 60 -3.10 -7.19 -0.25
N VAL A 61 -4.01 -6.81 -1.13
CA VAL A 61 -5.23 -7.60 -1.43
C VAL A 61 -4.85 -8.97 -1.99
N LEU A 62 -3.98 -9.01 -3.00
CA LEU A 62 -3.48 -10.27 -3.57
C LEU A 62 -2.83 -11.14 -2.51
N PHE A 63 -2.02 -10.53 -1.64
CA PHE A 63 -1.38 -11.23 -0.54
C PHE A 63 -2.38 -11.83 0.45
N ILE A 64 -3.43 -11.09 0.83
CA ILE A 64 -4.51 -11.61 1.70
C ILE A 64 -5.25 -12.76 1.02
N GLU A 65 -5.50 -12.65 -0.28
CA GLU A 65 -6.17 -13.68 -1.08
C GLU A 65 -5.32 -14.96 -1.15
N ASP A 66 -4.01 -14.84 -1.41
CA ASP A 66 -3.08 -15.96 -1.41
C ASP A 66 -3.05 -16.68 -0.06
N LEU A 67 -3.04 -15.92 1.03
CA LEU A 67 -3.10 -16.45 2.40
C LEU A 67 -4.41 -17.22 2.65
N LYS A 68 -5.54 -16.71 2.15
CA LYS A 68 -6.86 -17.35 2.31
C LYS A 68 -7.01 -18.61 1.46
N ASN A 69 -6.50 -18.59 0.24
CA ASN A 69 -6.63 -19.71 -0.70
C ASN A 69 -5.69 -20.86 -0.36
N SER A 70 -4.61 -20.58 0.38
CA SER A 70 -3.57 -21.55 0.70
C SER A 70 -3.54 -21.91 2.20
N LYS A 71 -4.72 -22.11 2.82
CA LYS A 71 -4.87 -22.38 4.28
C LYS A 71 -3.93 -23.46 4.81
N ASP A 72 -3.73 -24.54 4.05
CA ASP A 72 -2.85 -25.64 4.47
C ASP A 72 -1.37 -25.28 4.37
N ALA A 73 -0.99 -24.42 3.40
CA ALA A 73 0.39 -23.95 3.27
C ALA A 73 0.70 -22.87 4.31
N PHE A 74 -0.24 -22.01 4.68
CA PHE A 74 -0.02 -20.93 5.65
C PHE A 74 -0.47 -21.28 7.07
N LYS A 75 -0.62 -22.56 7.40
CA LYS A 75 -1.10 -23.00 8.72
C LYS A 75 -0.26 -22.42 9.87
N SER A 76 1.06 -22.48 9.75
CA SER A 76 2.01 -21.90 10.72
C SER A 76 1.90 -20.37 10.86
N VAL A 77 1.54 -19.65 9.78
CA VAL A 77 1.32 -18.20 9.77
C VAL A 77 -0.07 -17.83 10.33
N LEU A 78 -1.09 -18.65 10.02
CA LEU A 78 -2.45 -18.50 10.55
C LEU A 78 -2.50 -18.76 12.06
N GLU A 79 -1.89 -19.85 12.52
CA GLU A 79 -1.86 -20.24 13.95
C GLU A 79 -1.18 -19.16 14.81
N ASN A 80 -0.17 -18.48 14.26
CA ASN A 80 0.54 -17.40 14.94
C ASN A 80 -0.15 -16.02 14.85
N ARG A 81 -1.35 -15.91 14.26
CA ARG A 81 -2.09 -14.65 14.05
C ARG A 81 -1.40 -13.62 13.14
N TRP A 82 -0.40 -14.04 12.36
CA TRP A 82 0.34 -13.13 11.45
C TRP A 82 -0.54 -12.60 10.32
N ILE A 83 -1.67 -13.26 10.06
CA ILE A 83 -2.68 -12.79 9.11
C ILE A 83 -3.29 -11.43 9.48
N ASN A 84 -3.24 -11.03 10.76
CA ASN A 84 -3.74 -9.72 11.19
C ASN A 84 -2.88 -8.57 10.64
N ILE A 85 -1.60 -8.83 10.35
CA ILE A 85 -0.66 -7.81 9.86
C ILE A 85 -1.14 -7.25 8.51
N PRO A 86 -1.37 -8.05 7.45
CA PRO A 86 -1.83 -7.51 6.17
C PRO A 86 -3.21 -6.82 6.26
N TYR A 87 -4.13 -7.29 7.12
CA TYR A 87 -5.40 -6.60 7.38
C TYR A 87 -5.22 -5.23 8.05
N LEU A 88 -4.29 -5.12 9.00
CA LEU A 88 -3.98 -3.84 9.62
C LEU A 88 -3.31 -2.90 8.62
N THR A 89 -2.39 -3.43 7.81
CA THR A 89 -1.73 -2.68 6.75
C THR A 89 -2.73 -2.16 5.71
N ILE A 90 -3.70 -2.96 5.26
CA ILE A 90 -4.68 -2.49 4.26
C ILE A 90 -5.59 -1.41 4.84
N THR A 91 -5.97 -1.54 6.12
CA THR A 91 -6.76 -0.52 6.82
C THR A 91 -6.02 0.82 6.85
N LEU A 92 -4.73 0.82 7.20
CA LEU A 92 -3.90 2.03 7.18
C LEU A 92 -3.78 2.62 5.77
N LEU A 93 -3.55 1.79 4.76
CA LEU A 93 -3.44 2.25 3.37
C LEU A 93 -4.74 2.87 2.86
N ILE A 94 -5.89 2.32 3.23
CA ILE A 94 -7.21 2.88 2.89
C ILE A 94 -7.39 4.26 3.53
N ILE A 95 -7.05 4.41 4.82
CA ILE A 95 -7.11 5.71 5.51
C ILE A 95 -6.20 6.73 4.80
N MET A 96 -4.97 6.32 4.47
CA MET A 96 -4.05 7.17 3.71
C MET A 96 -4.62 7.56 2.35
N LEU A 97 -5.26 6.63 1.64
CA LEU A 97 -5.86 6.89 0.33
C LEU A 97 -6.99 7.90 0.45
N MET A 98 -7.89 7.74 1.43
CA MET A 98 -8.99 8.69 1.67
C MET A 98 -8.47 10.09 1.95
N LEU A 99 -7.51 10.24 2.86
CA LEU A 99 -6.89 11.53 3.19
C LEU A 99 -6.15 12.13 1.99
N GLY A 100 -5.43 11.28 1.26
CA GLY A 100 -4.70 11.62 0.05
C GLY A 100 -5.59 12.16 -1.06
N SER A 101 -6.69 11.47 -1.34
CA SER A 101 -7.69 11.85 -2.33
C SER A 101 -8.43 13.12 -1.92
N PHE A 102 -8.77 13.30 -0.65
CA PHE A 102 -9.39 14.53 -0.15
C PHE A 102 -8.49 15.75 -0.38
N ASN A 103 -7.21 15.64 -0.03
CA ASN A 103 -6.23 16.72 -0.27
C ASN A 103 -6.04 17.00 -1.77
N PHE A 104 -6.03 15.97 -2.60
CA PHE A 104 -5.92 16.10 -4.05
C PHE A 104 -7.09 16.90 -4.63
N LEU A 105 -8.33 16.53 -4.28
CA LEU A 105 -9.54 17.21 -4.72
C LEU A 105 -9.53 18.67 -4.27
N LYS A 106 -9.21 18.94 -3.00
CA LYS A 106 -9.09 20.30 -2.46
C LYS A 106 -8.10 21.15 -3.25
N ASN A 107 -6.95 20.60 -3.61
CA ASN A 107 -5.93 21.32 -4.39
C ASN A 107 -6.41 21.62 -5.81
N ILE A 108 -7.09 20.67 -6.47
CA ILE A 108 -7.70 20.90 -7.79
C ILE A 108 -8.75 22.01 -7.73
N PHE A 109 -9.66 21.97 -6.76
CA PHE A 109 -10.69 23.00 -6.62
C PHE A 109 -10.10 24.39 -6.39
N LYS A 110 -8.98 24.49 -5.65
CA LYS A 110 -8.27 25.76 -5.43
C LYS A 110 -7.68 26.34 -6.73
N LEU A 111 -7.32 25.51 -7.70
CA LEU A 111 -6.75 25.95 -8.98
C LEU A 111 -7.81 26.39 -10.00
N MET A 112 -9.04 25.91 -9.85
CA MET A 112 -10.16 26.27 -10.73
C MET A 112 -10.83 27.59 -10.33
N LYS A 113 -10.51 28.12 -9.15
CA LYS A 113 -11.04 29.38 -8.61
C LYS A 113 -10.00 30.49 -8.78
#